data_AF-A0A2J8A2J4-F1
#
_entry.id   AF-A0A2J8A2J4-F1
#
_cell.length_a   1.000
_cell.length_b   1.000
_cell.length_c   1.000
_cell.angle_alpha   90.00
_cell.angle_beta   90.00
_cell.angle_gamma   90.00
#
_symmetry.space_group_name_H-M   'P 1'
#
loop_
_entity.id
_entity.type
_entity.pdbx_description
1 polymer ?
#
loop_
_entity_poly.entity_id
_entity_poly.type
_entity_poly.pdbx_seq_one_letter_code
_entity_poly.pdbx_strand_id
1 'polypeptide(L)'
;MASRAEKAAEDELLRVFRQHPQGITDDALEAALPQLGMQERVDAVNSLLAANKLQVLEARRLVKSVKNVNNPSRKVYMLAELEPSRELTGGAWYTENQFDSEFINVLREACFSYIVRQGDASLGTIASFIRAKGFSKVELRIEDIQTIVMTLVYDGRVDEVEPEGDDDNEDHYRPAVLCVPDSTPLTDVPCGVCPVVGECQDGGVISPQTCVYYDKWLEF
;
A
#
# COMPACT_ATOMS: atom_id res chain seq x y z
N MET A 1 -4.29 43.79 2.52
CA MET A 1 -5.14 43.71 3.72
C MET A 1 -6.34 42.85 3.34
N ALA A 2 -6.49 41.69 3.97
CA ALA A 2 -7.59 40.78 3.63
C ALA A 2 -8.95 41.43 3.95
N SER A 3 -9.89 41.35 3.01
CA SER A 3 -11.26 41.86 3.17
C SER A 3 -11.93 41.20 4.39
N ARG A 4 -12.83 41.91 5.07
CA ARG A 4 -13.59 41.36 6.21
C ARG A 4 -14.37 40.09 5.82
N ALA A 5 -14.76 39.98 4.55
CA ALA A 5 -15.39 38.80 3.97
C ALA A 5 -14.40 37.63 3.77
N GLU A 6 -13.12 37.89 3.51
CA GLU A 6 -12.09 36.85 3.37
C GLU A 6 -11.78 36.19 4.71
N LYS A 7 -11.65 36.98 5.79
CA LYS A 7 -11.48 36.44 7.14
C LYS A 7 -12.67 35.61 7.61
N ALA A 8 -13.90 36.07 7.36
CA ALA A 8 -15.10 35.32 7.73
C ALA A 8 -15.17 33.95 7.04
N ALA A 9 -14.77 33.88 5.77
CA ALA A 9 -14.72 32.61 5.04
C ALA A 9 -13.52 31.71 5.45
N GLU A 10 -12.38 32.30 5.82
CA GLU A 10 -11.23 31.57 6.38
C GLU A 10 -11.59 30.94 7.73
N ASP A 11 -12.24 31.69 8.62
CA ASP A 11 -12.69 31.21 9.93
C ASP A 11 -13.72 30.08 9.81
N GLU A 12 -14.63 30.18 8.84
CA GLU A 12 -15.63 29.12 8.57
C GLU A 12 -14.98 27.84 8.01
N LEU A 13 -14.02 27.97 7.07
CA LEU A 13 -13.26 26.82 6.56
C LEU A 13 -12.47 26.13 7.68
N LEU A 14 -11.78 26.89 8.53
CA LEU A 14 -11.06 26.34 9.68
C LEU A 14 -12.03 25.68 10.68
N ARG A 15 -13.26 26.19 10.83
CA ARG A 15 -14.30 25.54 11.65
C ARG A 15 -14.71 24.19 11.06
N VAL A 16 -14.94 24.11 9.74
CA VAL A 16 -15.28 22.86 9.04
C VAL A 16 -14.13 21.84 9.17
N PHE A 17 -12.88 22.26 8.97
CA PHE A 17 -11.72 21.36 9.15
C PHE A 17 -11.57 20.87 10.60
N ARG A 18 -11.89 21.69 11.60
CA ARG A 18 -11.90 21.27 13.02
C ARG A 18 -13.02 20.27 13.33
N GLN A 19 -14.15 20.35 12.63
CA GLN A 19 -15.25 19.38 12.76
C GLN A 19 -14.96 18.05 12.07
N HIS A 20 -14.07 18.05 11.07
CA HIS A 20 -13.68 16.88 10.30
C HIS A 20 -12.18 16.57 10.43
N PRO A 21 -11.72 16.07 11.60
CA PRO A 21 -10.29 15.78 11.84
C PRO A 21 -9.72 14.66 10.96
N GLN A 22 -10.59 13.78 10.44
CA GLN A 22 -10.23 12.70 9.50
C GLN A 22 -9.93 13.22 8.07
N GLY A 23 -10.14 14.53 7.83
CA GLY A 23 -10.07 15.16 6.52
C GLY A 23 -11.42 15.19 5.80
N ILE A 24 -11.54 16.12 4.85
CA ILE A 24 -12.74 16.36 4.05
C ILE A 24 -12.39 16.31 2.56
N THR A 25 -13.26 15.68 1.75
CA THR A 25 -13.11 15.62 0.29
C THR A 25 -13.61 16.92 -0.36
N ASP A 26 -13.21 17.15 -1.61
CA ASP A 26 -13.64 18.33 -2.39
C ASP A 26 -15.18 18.43 -2.44
N ASP A 27 -15.86 17.34 -2.82
CA ASP A 27 -17.33 17.27 -2.89
C ASP A 27 -18.02 17.58 -1.54
N ALA A 28 -17.45 17.10 -0.42
CA ALA A 28 -18.01 17.31 0.91
C ALA A 28 -17.73 18.72 1.43
N LEU A 29 -16.58 19.30 1.05
CA LEU A 29 -16.24 20.68 1.35
C LEU A 29 -17.14 21.66 0.58
N GLU A 30 -17.44 21.37 -0.67
CA GLU A 30 -18.41 22.13 -1.47
C GLU A 30 -19.83 22.05 -0.89
N ALA A 31 -20.24 20.90 -0.37
CA ALA A 31 -21.54 20.73 0.30
C ALA A 31 -21.61 21.41 1.68
N ALA A 32 -20.49 21.49 2.41
CA ALA A 32 -20.40 22.13 3.72
C ALA A 32 -20.41 23.66 3.65
N LEU A 33 -20.10 24.24 2.49
CA LEU A 33 -20.18 25.68 2.26
C LEU A 33 -21.57 26.04 1.72
N PRO A 34 -22.46 26.66 2.51
CA PRO A 34 -23.77 27.05 2.02
C PRO A 34 -23.61 28.04 0.86
N GLN A 35 -24.30 27.77 -0.25
CA GLN A 35 -24.30 28.64 -1.42
C GLN A 35 -24.63 30.09 -1.03
N LEU A 36 -23.63 30.97 -0.99
CA LEU A 36 -23.73 32.38 -0.57
C LEU A 36 -24.39 33.26 -1.64
N GLY A 37 -25.64 33.74 -1.48
CA GLY A 37 -26.53 34.58 -2.37
C GLY A 37 -26.08 35.13 -3.76
N MET A 38 -26.95 35.02 -4.78
CA MET A 38 -26.70 35.16 -6.23
C MET A 38 -26.09 36.48 -6.75
N GLN A 39 -26.03 37.56 -5.97
CA GLN A 39 -25.70 38.90 -6.49
C GLN A 39 -24.31 39.45 -6.12
N GLU A 40 -23.63 38.86 -5.13
CA GLU A 40 -22.20 39.11 -4.83
C GLU A 40 -21.31 38.00 -5.43
N ARG A 41 -21.92 37.10 -6.22
CA ARG A 41 -21.47 35.75 -6.59
C ARG A 41 -20.70 35.60 -7.90
N VAL A 42 -20.49 36.64 -8.69
CA VAL A 42 -19.95 36.45 -10.06
C VAL A 42 -18.53 37.01 -10.22
N ASP A 43 -18.24 38.17 -9.61
CA ASP A 43 -16.95 38.85 -9.80
C ASP A 43 -15.92 38.60 -8.66
N ALA A 44 -16.37 38.34 -7.43
CA ALA A 44 -15.49 37.91 -6.34
C ALA A 44 -15.18 36.40 -6.40
N VAL A 45 -16.12 35.62 -6.93
CA VAL A 45 -16.17 34.16 -6.86
C VAL A 45 -15.20 33.48 -7.82
N ASN A 46 -14.90 34.06 -8.99
CA ASN A 46 -13.94 33.45 -9.92
C ASN A 46 -12.46 33.61 -9.52
N SER A 47 -12.14 34.51 -8.58
CA SER A 47 -10.78 34.61 -8.00
C SER A 47 -10.66 34.05 -6.58
N LEU A 48 -11.77 33.89 -5.84
CA LEU A 48 -11.81 33.53 -4.41
C LEU A 48 -12.60 32.24 -4.07
N LEU A 49 -12.87 31.37 -5.05
CA LEU A 49 -13.46 30.06 -4.78
C LEU A 49 -12.42 29.02 -4.33
N ALA A 50 -12.93 28.02 -3.61
CA ALA A 50 -12.25 27.04 -2.76
C ALA A 50 -10.88 26.53 -3.27
N ALA A 51 -10.71 26.32 -4.58
CA ALA A 51 -9.44 25.90 -5.18
C ALA A 51 -8.27 26.86 -4.89
N ASN A 52 -8.49 28.18 -5.02
CA ASN A 52 -7.45 29.19 -4.74
C ASN A 52 -7.29 29.47 -3.24
N LYS A 53 -8.35 29.30 -2.42
CA LYS A 53 -8.23 29.44 -0.95
C LYS A 53 -7.49 28.27 -0.33
N LEU A 54 -7.72 27.05 -0.78
CA LEU A 54 -6.96 25.88 -0.35
C LEU A 54 -5.47 26.04 -0.72
N GLN A 55 -5.15 26.54 -1.91
CA GLN A 55 -3.78 26.88 -2.29
C GLN A 55 -3.16 27.98 -1.41
N VAL A 56 -3.94 29.02 -1.05
CA VAL A 56 -3.47 30.07 -0.12
C VAL A 56 -3.29 29.55 1.30
N LEU A 57 -4.18 28.66 1.78
CA LEU A 57 -4.08 28.03 3.10
C LEU A 57 -2.95 26.99 3.16
N GLU A 58 -2.67 26.30 2.05
CA GLU A 58 -1.54 25.40 1.86
C GLU A 58 -0.22 26.19 1.82
N ALA A 59 -0.18 27.31 1.09
CA ALA A 59 0.96 28.24 1.07
C ALA A 59 1.24 28.85 2.46
N ARG A 60 0.19 29.07 3.26
CA ARG A 60 0.30 29.54 4.66
C ARG A 60 0.50 28.41 5.67
N ARG A 61 0.60 27.13 5.23
CA ARG A 61 0.75 25.92 6.05
C ARG A 61 -0.33 25.74 7.13
N LEU A 62 -1.56 26.15 6.85
CA LEU A 62 -2.71 25.96 7.75
C LEU A 62 -3.50 24.69 7.40
N VAL A 63 -3.51 24.32 6.12
CA VAL A 63 -4.17 23.13 5.58
C VAL A 63 -3.17 22.37 4.73
N LYS A 64 -3.22 21.04 4.75
CA LYS A 64 -2.45 20.19 3.84
C LYS A 64 -3.37 19.32 3.02
N SER A 65 -2.95 19.05 1.79
CA SER A 65 -3.62 18.10 0.90
C SER A 65 -2.92 16.73 0.98
N VAL A 66 -3.70 15.68 1.19
CA VAL A 66 -3.22 14.30 1.20
C VAL A 66 -3.99 13.54 0.12
N LYS A 67 -3.27 12.79 -0.71
CA LYS A 67 -3.89 11.91 -1.71
C LYS A 67 -4.41 10.67 -1.00
N ASN A 68 -5.62 10.25 -1.33
CA ASN A 68 -6.14 8.99 -0.84
C ASN A 68 -5.43 7.84 -1.58
N VAL A 69 -4.80 6.92 -0.84
CA VAL A 69 -4.12 5.75 -1.43
C VAL A 69 -5.08 4.84 -2.19
N ASN A 70 -6.30 4.65 -1.71
CA ASN A 70 -7.32 3.82 -2.37
C ASN A 70 -7.96 4.52 -3.59
N ASN A 71 -7.90 5.84 -3.66
CA ASN A 71 -8.42 6.63 -4.77
C ASN A 71 -7.47 7.80 -5.09
N PRO A 72 -6.42 7.57 -5.92
CA PRO A 72 -5.36 8.56 -6.15
C PRO A 72 -5.83 9.89 -6.77
N SER A 73 -6.98 9.88 -7.45
CA SER A 73 -7.63 11.07 -8.01
C SER A 73 -8.35 11.93 -6.97
N ARG A 74 -8.68 11.36 -5.80
CA ARG A 74 -9.39 12.06 -4.72
C ARG A 74 -8.40 12.65 -3.72
N LYS A 75 -8.43 13.97 -3.60
CA LYS A 75 -7.70 14.71 -2.56
C LYS A 75 -8.55 14.83 -1.31
N VAL A 76 -7.92 14.65 -0.16
CA VAL A 76 -8.50 14.91 1.15
C VAL A 76 -7.71 16.05 1.78
N TYR A 77 -8.43 17.07 2.23
CA TYR A 77 -7.85 18.25 2.87
C TYR A 77 -8.05 18.16 4.38
N MET A 78 -7.00 18.50 5.14
CA MET A 78 -7.03 18.48 6.60
C MET A 78 -6.13 19.57 7.18
N LEU A 79 -6.29 19.89 8.47
CA LEU A 79 -5.41 20.83 9.16
C LEU A 79 -3.96 20.37 9.09
N ALA A 80 -3.04 21.31 8.89
CA ALA A 80 -1.62 21.00 8.72
C ALA A 80 -1.04 20.30 9.97
N GLU A 81 -1.50 20.70 11.17
CA GLU A 81 -1.10 20.10 12.45
C GLU A 81 -1.58 18.66 12.67
N LEU A 82 -2.59 18.19 11.95
CA LEU A 82 -3.19 16.86 12.17
C LEU A 82 -2.49 15.80 11.32
N GLU A 83 -2.10 14.67 11.90
CA GLU A 83 -1.54 13.56 11.13
C GLU A 83 -2.64 12.81 10.37
N PRO A 84 -2.46 12.55 9.06
CA PRO A 84 -3.44 11.79 8.28
C PRO A 84 -3.56 10.37 8.81
N SER A 85 -4.78 9.84 8.76
CA SER A 85 -5.05 8.47 9.20
C SER A 85 -4.30 7.44 8.33
N ARG A 86 -4.01 6.26 8.90
CA ARG A 86 -3.37 5.14 8.17
C ARG A 86 -4.19 4.68 6.97
N GLU A 87 -5.52 4.75 7.05
CA GLU A 87 -6.43 4.44 5.95
C GLU A 87 -6.27 5.39 4.76
N LEU A 88 -5.91 6.65 5.02
CA LEU A 88 -5.67 7.65 3.98
C LEU A 88 -4.27 7.53 3.38
N THR A 89 -3.28 7.26 4.22
CA THR A 89 -1.84 7.17 3.85
C THR A 89 -1.41 5.80 3.37
N GLY A 90 -2.25 4.76 3.49
CA GLY A 90 -1.92 3.38 3.15
C GLY A 90 -1.11 2.64 4.22
N GLY A 91 -0.82 3.28 5.36
CA GLY A 91 -0.12 2.66 6.49
C GLY A 91 1.40 2.60 6.30
N ALA A 92 2.05 1.61 6.93
CA ALA A 92 3.51 1.49 6.98
C ALA A 92 4.18 1.07 5.66
N TRP A 93 3.38 0.69 4.65
CA TRP A 93 3.86 0.23 3.34
C TRP A 93 4.02 1.33 2.31
N TYR A 94 3.65 2.57 2.68
CA TYR A 94 3.66 3.71 1.78
C TYR A 94 4.61 4.79 2.32
N THR A 95 5.53 5.21 1.48
CA THR A 95 6.43 6.34 1.73
C THR A 95 6.11 7.40 0.69
N GLU A 96 5.80 8.64 1.11
CA GLU A 96 5.50 9.76 0.21
C GLU A 96 4.39 9.45 -0.84
N ASN A 97 3.35 8.73 -0.42
CA ASN A 97 2.23 8.26 -1.28
C ASN A 97 2.63 7.28 -2.40
N GLN A 98 3.78 6.62 -2.27
CA GLN A 98 4.20 5.53 -3.15
C GLN A 98 4.34 4.23 -2.36
N PHE A 99 3.92 3.12 -2.96
CA PHE A 99 4.07 1.79 -2.37
C PHE A 99 5.55 1.39 -2.38
N ASP A 100 6.08 1.07 -1.20
CA ASP A 100 7.50 0.81 -1.00
C ASP A 100 7.77 -0.71 -1.05
N SER A 101 7.82 -1.26 -2.26
CA SER A 101 8.08 -2.69 -2.48
C SER A 101 9.47 -3.12 -2.03
N GLU A 102 10.47 -2.24 -2.14
CA GLU A 102 11.84 -2.51 -1.73
C GLU A 102 11.93 -2.68 -0.21
N PHE A 103 11.28 -1.78 0.53
CA PHE A 103 11.20 -1.89 1.99
C PHE A 103 10.51 -3.19 2.43
N ILE A 104 9.41 -3.55 1.77
CA ILE A 104 8.69 -4.81 2.04
C ILE A 104 9.62 -6.01 1.79
N ASN A 105 10.36 -6.03 0.68
CA ASN A 105 11.30 -7.12 0.38
C ASN A 105 12.42 -7.23 1.41
N VAL A 106 12.96 -6.11 1.89
CA VAL A 106 13.97 -6.08 2.96
C VAL A 106 13.39 -6.67 4.26
N LEU A 107 12.16 -6.31 4.63
CA LEU A 107 11.49 -6.87 5.80
C LEU A 107 11.20 -8.36 5.63
N ARG A 108 10.75 -8.80 4.45
CA ARG A 108 10.53 -10.21 4.12
C ARG A 108 11.80 -11.02 4.35
N GLU A 109 12.93 -10.56 3.82
CA GLU A 109 14.19 -11.29 4.00
C GLU A 109 14.72 -11.24 5.43
N ALA A 110 14.49 -10.14 6.16
CA ALA A 110 14.83 -10.07 7.57
C ALA A 110 14.01 -11.05 8.42
N CYS A 111 12.69 -11.12 8.20
CA CYS A 111 11.79 -12.08 8.85
C CYS A 111 12.18 -13.51 8.50
N PHE A 112 12.37 -13.82 7.22
CA PHE A 112 12.75 -15.16 6.76
C PHE A 112 14.10 -15.60 7.36
N SER A 113 15.12 -14.75 7.29
CA SER A 113 16.45 -15.05 7.86
C SER A 113 16.40 -15.30 9.37
N TYR A 114 15.52 -14.58 10.09
CA TYR A 114 15.32 -14.80 11.52
C TYR A 114 14.66 -16.15 11.79
N ILE A 115 13.57 -16.48 11.09
CA ILE A 115 12.85 -17.75 11.23
C ILE A 115 13.77 -18.94 10.91
N VAL A 116 14.55 -18.86 9.83
CA VAL A 116 15.55 -19.89 9.46
C VAL A 116 16.59 -20.11 10.55
N ARG A 117 17.01 -19.04 11.21
CA ARG A 117 18.01 -19.12 12.27
C ARG A 117 17.46 -19.71 13.58
N GLN A 118 16.22 -19.42 13.93
CA GLN A 118 15.60 -19.93 15.16
C GLN A 118 15.05 -21.36 14.99
N GLY A 119 14.57 -21.70 13.79
CA GLY A 119 13.91 -22.97 13.49
C GLY A 119 12.43 -22.97 13.86
N ASP A 120 12.05 -22.34 14.97
CA ASP A 120 10.67 -22.06 15.39
C ASP A 120 10.63 -20.67 16.03
N ALA A 121 9.71 -19.81 15.59
CA ALA A 121 9.63 -18.43 16.07
C ALA A 121 8.17 -17.97 16.19
N SER A 122 7.81 -17.43 17.36
CA SER A 122 6.50 -16.81 17.57
C SER A 122 6.44 -15.41 16.92
N LEU A 123 5.23 -15.00 16.52
CA LEU A 123 4.99 -13.68 15.94
C LEU A 123 5.53 -12.54 16.82
N GLY A 124 5.40 -12.63 18.14
CA GLY A 124 5.93 -11.65 19.10
C GLY A 124 7.46 -11.56 19.09
N THR A 125 8.16 -12.68 18.95
CA THR A 125 9.64 -12.69 18.87
C THR A 125 10.14 -12.07 17.56
N ILE A 126 9.47 -12.38 16.43
CA ILE A 126 9.76 -11.79 15.12
C ILE A 126 9.52 -10.28 15.19
N ALA A 127 8.39 -9.84 15.77
CA ALA A 127 8.07 -8.44 15.92
C ALA A 127 9.10 -7.67 16.76
N SER A 128 9.54 -8.28 17.86
CA SER A 128 10.58 -7.72 18.73
C SER A 128 11.92 -7.59 18.01
N PHE A 129 12.29 -8.58 17.17
CA PHE A 129 13.50 -8.55 16.36
C PHE A 129 13.48 -7.41 15.33
N ILE A 130 12.37 -7.26 14.59
CA ILE A 130 12.22 -6.20 13.58
C ILE A 130 12.27 -4.82 14.24
N ARG A 131 11.62 -4.66 15.40
CA ARG A 131 11.67 -3.41 16.18
C ARG A 131 13.07 -3.09 16.67
N ALA A 132 13.80 -4.07 17.20
CA ALA A 132 15.16 -3.88 17.69
C ALA A 132 16.15 -3.49 16.60
N LYS A 133 15.93 -3.93 15.36
CA LYS A 133 16.76 -3.59 14.20
C LYS A 133 16.50 -2.19 13.64
N GLY A 134 15.34 -1.59 13.93
CA GLY A 134 15.04 -0.22 13.54
C GLY A 134 14.92 -0.01 12.03
N PHE A 135 14.26 -0.94 11.32
CA PHE A 135 14.10 -0.88 9.86
C PHE A 135 13.26 0.30 9.36
N SER A 136 12.35 0.83 10.18
CA SER A 136 11.39 1.87 9.78
C SER A 136 11.44 3.10 10.67
N LYS A 137 11.16 4.27 10.07
CA LYS A 137 10.83 5.51 10.79
C LYS A 137 9.38 5.53 11.28
N VAL A 138 8.51 4.71 10.66
CA VAL A 138 7.09 4.57 10.97
C VAL A 138 6.91 3.39 11.93
N GLU A 139 6.03 3.53 12.90
CA GLU A 139 5.74 2.48 13.87
C GLU A 139 5.10 1.25 13.19
N LEU A 140 5.78 0.10 13.28
CA LEU A 140 5.29 -1.18 12.78
C LEU A 140 4.48 -1.90 13.88
N ARG A 141 3.19 -2.13 13.60
CA ARG A 141 2.33 -2.96 14.45
C ARG A 141 2.61 -4.44 14.22
N ILE A 142 2.16 -5.26 15.16
CA ILE A 142 2.27 -6.72 15.07
C ILE A 142 1.50 -7.23 13.85
N GLU A 143 0.31 -6.67 13.60
CA GLU A 143 -0.51 -6.94 12.41
C GLU A 143 0.26 -6.70 11.10
N ASP A 144 1.02 -5.60 11.01
CA ASP A 144 1.82 -5.29 9.83
C ASP A 144 2.88 -6.40 9.61
N ILE A 145 3.53 -6.86 10.67
CA ILE A 145 4.53 -7.93 10.61
C ILE A 145 3.89 -9.28 10.28
N GLN A 146 2.72 -9.57 10.83
CA GLN A 146 1.94 -10.77 10.51
C GLN A 146 1.62 -10.82 9.01
N THR A 147 1.19 -9.71 8.40
CA THR A 147 0.95 -9.69 6.95
C THR A 147 2.20 -10.00 6.14
N ILE A 148 3.37 -9.51 6.55
CA ILE A 148 4.66 -9.85 5.92
C ILE A 148 4.99 -11.33 6.06
N VAL A 149 4.85 -11.90 7.25
CA VAL A 149 5.12 -13.33 7.47
C VAL A 149 4.14 -14.19 6.68
N MET A 150 2.86 -13.83 6.62
CA MET A 150 1.86 -14.50 5.78
C MET A 150 2.25 -14.50 4.31
N THR A 151 2.88 -13.43 3.80
CA THR A 151 3.39 -13.46 2.42
C THR A 151 4.50 -14.50 2.21
N LEU A 152 5.30 -14.83 3.23
CA LEU A 152 6.29 -15.90 3.17
C LEU A 152 5.64 -17.28 3.26
N VAL A 153 4.52 -17.39 3.99
CA VAL A 153 3.69 -18.60 4.04
C VAL A 153 3.05 -18.88 2.68
N TYR A 154 2.48 -17.86 2.03
CA TYR A 154 1.89 -18.01 0.70
C TYR A 154 2.92 -18.31 -0.39
N ASP A 155 4.16 -17.84 -0.24
CA ASP A 155 5.28 -18.24 -1.10
C ASP A 155 5.74 -19.69 -0.84
N GLY A 156 5.25 -20.36 0.21
CA GLY A 156 5.69 -21.70 0.60
C GLY A 156 7.13 -21.75 1.14
N ARG A 157 7.65 -20.61 1.63
CA ARG A 157 8.99 -20.51 2.25
C ARG A 157 8.95 -20.77 3.76
N VAL A 158 7.82 -20.51 4.39
CA VAL A 158 7.59 -20.62 5.83
C VAL A 158 6.30 -21.40 6.07
N ASP A 159 6.27 -22.28 7.06
CA ASP A 159 5.06 -22.96 7.51
C ASP A 159 4.56 -22.31 8.79
N GLU A 160 3.24 -22.13 8.89
CA GLU A 160 2.55 -21.84 10.15
C GLU A 160 2.38 -23.13 10.95
N VAL A 161 2.68 -23.09 12.24
CA VAL A 161 2.64 -24.24 13.15
C VAL A 161 1.48 -24.05 14.10
N GLU A 162 0.56 -25.01 14.14
CA GLU A 162 -0.47 -25.06 15.18
C GLU A 162 0.21 -25.46 16.50
N PRO A 163 0.07 -24.66 17.58
CA PRO A 163 0.65 -25.01 18.86
C PRO A 163 0.02 -26.29 19.42
N GLU A 164 0.84 -27.22 19.89
CA GLU A 164 0.37 -28.42 20.59
C GLU A 164 -0.02 -28.05 22.05
N GLY A 165 -1.27 -27.63 22.27
CA GLY A 165 -1.81 -27.36 23.62
C GLY A 165 -2.84 -26.23 23.66
N ASP A 166 -3.59 -26.14 24.77
CA ASP A 166 -4.70 -25.19 24.97
C ASP A 166 -4.26 -23.75 25.34
N ASP A 167 -2.97 -23.46 25.51
CA ASP A 167 -2.54 -22.31 26.35
C ASP A 167 -1.73 -21.20 25.66
N ASP A 168 -1.43 -21.24 24.37
CA ASP A 168 -0.82 -20.08 23.70
C ASP A 168 -1.41 -19.88 22.30
N ASN A 169 -2.35 -18.93 22.20
CA ASN A 169 -2.99 -18.50 20.96
C ASN A 169 -2.10 -17.53 20.15
N GLU A 170 -0.78 -17.74 20.21
CA GLU A 170 0.20 -16.94 19.46
C GLU A 170 0.68 -17.74 18.25
N ASP A 171 0.62 -17.13 17.06
CA ASP A 171 1.02 -17.79 15.82
C ASP A 171 2.53 -18.09 15.82
N HIS A 172 2.89 -19.33 15.51
CA HIS A 172 4.27 -19.79 15.38
C HIS A 172 4.63 -20.09 13.93
N TYR A 173 5.87 -19.79 13.56
CA TYR A 173 6.38 -19.93 12.21
C TYR A 173 7.71 -20.67 12.18
N ARG A 174 7.86 -21.57 11.22
CA ARG A 174 9.11 -22.30 10.96
C ARG A 174 9.46 -22.30 9.48
N PRO A 175 10.73 -22.56 9.10
CA PRO A 175 11.07 -22.75 7.69
C PRO A 175 10.27 -23.90 7.09
N ALA A 176 9.81 -23.73 5.85
CA ALA A 176 9.07 -24.78 5.16
C ALA A 176 9.94 -26.03 5.00
N VAL A 177 9.40 -27.19 5.39
CA VAL A 177 10.11 -28.48 5.26
C VAL A 177 10.26 -28.87 3.78
N LEU A 178 9.24 -28.54 2.98
CA LEU A 178 9.20 -28.76 1.55
C LEU A 178 8.94 -27.41 0.87
N CYS A 179 10.00 -26.63 0.67
CA CYS A 179 9.91 -25.39 -0.10
C CYS A 179 9.45 -25.70 -1.54
N VAL A 180 8.55 -24.86 -2.06
CA VAL A 180 8.22 -24.91 -3.49
C VAL A 180 9.47 -24.50 -4.27
N PRO A 181 10.00 -25.36 -5.16
CA PRO A 181 11.19 -25.02 -5.92
C PRO A 181 10.86 -23.94 -6.97
N ASP A 182 11.79 -23.03 -7.20
CA ASP A 182 11.64 -21.95 -8.20
C ASP A 182 11.45 -22.49 -9.62
N SER A 183 12.04 -23.65 -9.91
CA SER A 183 11.82 -24.38 -11.15
C SER A 183 11.79 -25.89 -10.94
N THR A 184 11.19 -26.57 -11.90
CA THR A 184 11.17 -28.02 -12.03
C THR A 184 11.70 -28.41 -13.41
N PRO A 185 12.17 -29.65 -13.61
CA PRO A 185 12.59 -30.11 -14.93
C PRO A 185 11.52 -29.93 -16.02
N LEU A 186 10.24 -29.91 -15.64
CA LEU A 186 9.14 -29.65 -16.56
C LEU A 186 9.05 -28.17 -16.95
N THR A 187 9.22 -27.24 -16.01
CA THR A 187 9.20 -25.79 -16.31
C THR A 187 10.47 -25.32 -17.00
N ASP A 188 11.58 -26.06 -16.87
CA ASP A 188 12.85 -25.75 -17.53
C ASP A 188 12.87 -26.11 -19.02
N VAL A 189 11.90 -26.91 -19.49
CA VAL A 189 11.73 -27.23 -20.91
C VAL A 189 10.63 -26.36 -21.53
N PRO A 190 10.77 -25.95 -22.80
CA PRO A 190 9.82 -25.05 -23.45
C PRO A 190 8.39 -25.62 -23.48
N CYS A 191 8.23 -26.95 -23.48
CA CYS A 191 6.93 -27.60 -23.43
C CYS A 191 6.14 -27.35 -22.14
N GLY A 192 6.79 -27.30 -20.97
CA GLY A 192 6.08 -27.21 -19.69
C GLY A 192 5.46 -25.83 -19.44
N VAL A 193 5.90 -24.83 -20.19
CA VAL A 193 5.38 -23.45 -20.15
C VAL A 193 4.78 -23.01 -21.49
N CYS A 194 4.61 -23.94 -22.43
CA CYS A 194 4.16 -23.62 -23.79
C CYS A 194 2.69 -23.17 -23.79
N PRO A 195 2.36 -21.95 -24.27
CA PRO A 195 0.99 -21.42 -24.24
C PRO A 195 0.06 -22.15 -25.21
N VAL A 196 0.60 -22.87 -26.19
CA VAL A 196 -0.14 -23.59 -27.25
C VAL A 196 0.10 -25.09 -27.21
N VAL A 197 0.50 -25.64 -26.06
CA VAL A 197 0.81 -27.07 -25.91
C VAL A 197 -0.37 -27.98 -26.29
N GLY A 198 -1.60 -27.55 -26.00
CA GLY A 198 -2.81 -28.30 -26.33
C GLY A 198 -3.14 -28.38 -27.83
N GLU A 199 -2.51 -27.53 -28.65
CA GLU A 199 -2.67 -27.51 -30.11
C GLU A 199 -1.49 -28.20 -30.83
N CYS A 200 -0.45 -28.58 -30.09
CA CYS A 200 0.77 -29.16 -30.62
C CYS A 200 0.57 -30.65 -30.92
N GLN A 201 0.65 -31.03 -32.19
CA GLN A 201 0.49 -32.42 -32.62
C GLN A 201 1.45 -32.76 -33.79
N ASP A 202 1.79 -34.03 -33.92
CA ASP A 202 2.66 -34.48 -35.01
C ASP A 202 1.98 -34.23 -36.38
N GLY A 203 2.72 -33.64 -37.32
CA GLY A 203 2.20 -33.24 -38.64
C GLY A 203 1.15 -32.11 -38.64
N GLY A 204 0.87 -31.49 -37.48
CA GLY A 204 -0.03 -30.34 -37.37
C GLY A 204 0.59 -29.01 -37.80
N VAL A 205 -0.23 -27.95 -37.83
CA VAL A 205 0.26 -26.57 -38.07
C VAL A 205 1.20 -26.12 -36.95
N ILE A 206 0.86 -26.47 -35.71
CA ILE A 206 1.73 -26.39 -34.55
C ILE A 206 2.23 -27.81 -34.29
N SER A 207 3.53 -28.05 -34.51
CA SER A 207 4.14 -29.36 -34.35
C SER A 207 5.46 -29.28 -33.58
N PRO A 208 5.87 -30.36 -32.91
CA PRO A 208 7.20 -30.43 -32.30
C PRO A 208 8.34 -30.29 -33.31
N GLN A 209 8.14 -30.75 -34.56
CA GLN A 209 9.17 -30.77 -35.62
C GLN A 209 9.51 -29.36 -36.14
N THR A 210 8.58 -28.42 -36.01
CA THR A 210 8.69 -27.04 -36.51
C THR A 210 8.49 -26.02 -35.39
N CYS A 211 8.82 -26.41 -34.15
CA CYS A 211 8.51 -25.63 -32.97
C CYS A 211 9.54 -24.52 -32.71
N VAL A 212 9.13 -23.27 -32.93
CA VAL A 212 9.98 -22.08 -32.70
C VAL A 212 10.47 -21.95 -31.25
N TYR A 213 9.70 -22.46 -30.27
CA TYR A 213 10.10 -22.42 -28.86
C TYR A 213 11.25 -23.39 -28.57
N TYR A 214 11.25 -24.56 -29.22
CA TYR A 214 12.35 -25.51 -29.12
C TYR A 214 13.58 -25.04 -29.85
N ASP A 215 13.43 -24.51 -31.07
CA ASP A 215 14.56 -23.99 -31.85
C ASP A 215 15.29 -22.90 -31.05
N LYS A 216 14.55 -21.91 -30.54
CA LYS A 216 15.13 -20.85 -29.69
C LYS A 216 15.75 -21.37 -28.40
N TRP A 217 15.19 -22.41 -27.80
CA TRP A 217 15.72 -22.98 -26.55
C TRP A 217 17.00 -23.79 -26.78
N LEU A 218 17.17 -24.39 -27.97
CA LEU A 218 18.38 -25.12 -28.38
C LEU A 218 19.47 -24.22 -28.98
N GLU A 219 19.14 -22.98 -29.34
CA GLU A 219 20.10 -21.94 -29.73
C GLU A 219 20.79 -21.36 -28.49
N PHE A 220 21.85 -22.05 -28.01
CA PHE A 220 22.78 -21.54 -27.00
C PHE A 220 24.05 -20.96 -27.61
#